data_AF-A0A844D4G8-F1
#
_entry.id   AF-A0A844D4G8-F1
#
_cell.length_a   1.000
_cell.length_b   1.000
_cell.length_c   1.000
_cell.angle_alpha   90.00
_cell.angle_beta   90.00
_cell.angle_gamma   90.00
#
_symmetry.space_group_name_H-M   'P 1'
#
loop_
_entity.id
_entity.type
_entity.pdbx_description
1 polymer ?
#
loop_
_entity_poly.entity_id
_entity_poly.type
_entity_poly.pdbx_seq_one_letter_code
_entity_poly.pdbx_strand_id
1 'polypeptide(L)'
;MSAAAHKTVAAEAPLHPARSDAIHEPFSFLVPGLKHDQGAHFAADVMDIAQGIGLCLELVNSSTLDRTLSADTGPQHTVRPILGECDTERLLRFATTSARMLAIAAETRIALLNDRASMPSPATMPEVRA
;
A
#
# COMPACT_ATOMS: atom_id res chain seq x y z
N MET A 1 59.97 36.28 32.92
CA MET A 1 59.69 34.91 32.45
C MET A 1 58.27 34.58 32.89
N SER A 2 57.28 34.89 32.05
CA SER A 2 56.62 33.94 31.14
C SER A 2 55.80 32.88 31.88
N ALA A 3 54.47 33.05 31.89
CA ALA A 3 53.55 32.17 31.17
C ALA A 3 52.10 32.44 31.60
N ALA A 4 51.27 32.83 30.63
CA ALA A 4 49.82 32.90 30.75
C ALA A 4 49.22 31.48 30.66
N ALA A 5 48.24 31.16 31.50
CA ALA A 5 47.30 30.04 31.32
C ALA A 5 46.24 30.08 32.44
N HIS A 6 44.97 29.78 32.27
CA HIS A 6 44.12 29.59 31.11
C HIS A 6 42.70 29.73 31.68
N LYS A 7 41.87 30.54 31.03
CA LYS A 7 40.44 30.63 31.31
C LYS A 7 39.80 29.37 30.73
N THR A 8 39.29 28.48 31.56
CA THR A 8 38.43 27.39 31.09
C THR A 8 37.08 27.52 31.78
N VAL A 9 36.19 28.25 31.11
CA VAL A 9 34.75 28.21 31.35
C VAL A 9 34.32 26.80 30.93
N ALA A 10 33.88 25.99 31.90
CA ALA A 10 33.26 24.72 31.61
C ALA A 10 31.99 24.99 30.79
N ALA A 11 32.04 24.64 29.51
CA ALA A 11 30.90 24.70 28.62
C ALA A 11 29.87 23.67 29.11
N GLU A 12 28.75 24.18 29.60
CA GLU A 12 27.53 23.44 29.88
C GLU A 12 27.10 22.74 28.57
N ALA A 13 27.24 21.41 28.54
CA ALA A 13 26.80 20.61 27.41
C ALA A 13 25.28 20.80 27.24
N PRO A 14 24.77 21.17 26.06
CA PRO A 14 23.34 21.17 25.83
C PRO A 14 22.84 19.73 25.94
N LEU A 15 22.11 19.43 27.01
CA LEU A 15 21.22 18.27 27.11
C LEU A 15 20.08 18.48 26.10
N HIS A 16 20.39 18.36 24.81
CA HIS A 16 19.35 18.06 23.84
C HIS A 16 18.94 16.61 24.10
N PRO A 17 17.68 16.34 24.49
CA PRO A 17 17.21 14.97 24.45
C PRO A 17 17.42 14.49 23.02
N ALA A 18 18.14 13.38 22.87
CA ALA A 18 18.20 12.67 21.60
C ALA A 18 16.78 12.58 21.10
N ARG A 19 16.51 13.14 19.92
CA ARG A 19 15.23 12.94 19.24
C ARG A 19 15.07 11.42 19.16
N SER A 20 14.21 10.88 20.01
CA SER A 20 13.65 9.56 19.80
C SER A 20 12.81 9.73 18.56
N ASP A 21 13.43 9.61 17.39
CA ASP A 21 12.70 9.49 16.15
C ASP A 21 11.70 8.36 16.40
N ALA A 22 10.41 8.71 16.42
CA ALA A 22 9.38 7.71 16.51
C ALA A 22 9.61 6.78 15.30
N ILE A 23 10.11 5.57 15.56
CA ILE A 23 10.31 4.53 14.56
C ILE A 23 8.93 4.04 14.17
N HIS A 24 8.22 4.86 13.37
CA HIS A 24 6.95 4.49 12.80
C HIS A 24 7.27 3.50 11.68
N GLU A 25 7.09 2.23 11.94
CA GLU A 25 6.99 1.29 10.84
C GLU A 25 5.59 1.38 10.22
N PRO A 26 5.49 1.45 8.88
CA PRO A 26 4.21 1.30 8.20
C PRO A 26 3.55 -0.01 8.62
N PHE A 27 2.23 0.02 8.78
CA PHE A 27 1.45 -1.19 9.02
C PHE A 27 1.71 -2.22 7.91
N SER A 28 1.86 -3.49 8.28
CA SER A 28 2.05 -4.59 7.34
C SER A 28 1.25 -5.81 7.80
N PHE A 29 0.56 -6.45 6.86
CA PHE A 29 -0.07 -7.75 7.07
C PHE A 29 0.95 -8.90 7.16
N LEU A 30 2.20 -8.65 6.79
CA LEU A 30 3.24 -9.67 6.75
C LEU A 30 3.95 -9.81 8.09
N VAL A 31 4.23 -11.06 8.46
CA VAL A 31 5.11 -11.35 9.60
C VAL A 31 6.54 -10.87 9.33
N PRO A 32 7.35 -10.54 10.36
CA PRO A 32 8.69 -9.98 10.17
C PRO A 32 9.60 -10.77 9.22
N GLY A 33 9.50 -12.10 9.20
CA GLY A 33 10.29 -12.97 8.33
C GLY A 33 10.01 -12.82 6.82
N LEU A 34 8.86 -12.25 6.44
CA LEU A 34 8.48 -12.04 5.04
C LEU A 34 8.66 -10.59 4.57
N LYS A 35 9.20 -9.70 5.43
CA LYS A 35 9.38 -8.28 5.11
C LYS A 35 10.27 -8.00 3.90
N HIS A 36 11.11 -8.95 3.48
CA HIS A 36 11.97 -8.80 2.31
C HIS A 36 11.52 -9.68 1.12
N ASP A 37 10.43 -10.42 1.26
CA ASP A 37 9.87 -11.23 0.19
C ASP A 37 8.96 -10.39 -0.72
N GLN A 38 9.43 -10.10 -1.93
CA GLN A 38 8.68 -9.31 -2.92
C GLN A 38 7.36 -9.98 -3.35
N GLY A 39 7.29 -11.32 -3.35
CA GLY A 39 6.06 -12.05 -3.66
C GLY A 39 5.03 -11.92 -2.55
N ALA A 40 5.48 -11.97 -1.29
CA ALA A 40 4.61 -11.76 -0.14
C ALA A 40 4.03 -10.34 -0.11
N HIS A 41 4.84 -9.31 -0.39
CA HIS A 41 4.34 -7.93 -0.51
C HIS A 41 3.32 -7.77 -1.62
N PHE A 42 3.61 -8.30 -2.82
CA PHE A 42 2.67 -8.28 -3.92
C PHE A 42 1.34 -8.97 -3.57
N ALA A 43 1.38 -10.12 -2.88
CA ALA A 43 0.17 -10.81 -2.45
C ALA A 43 -0.64 -10.02 -1.41
N ALA A 44 0.04 -9.33 -0.49
CA ALA A 44 -0.60 -8.46 0.49
C ALA A 44 -1.29 -7.27 -0.20
N ASP A 45 -0.61 -6.63 -1.16
CA ASP A 45 -1.17 -5.51 -1.93
C ASP A 45 -2.39 -5.95 -2.77
N VAL A 46 -2.29 -7.11 -3.43
CA VAL A 46 -3.41 -7.69 -4.20
C VAL A 46 -4.62 -7.89 -3.29
N MET A 47 -4.42 -8.47 -2.11
CA MET A 47 -5.49 -8.74 -1.15
C MET A 47 -6.16 -7.43 -0.68
N ASP A 48 -5.38 -6.46 -0.25
CA ASP A 48 -5.88 -5.18 0.27
C ASP A 48 -6.67 -4.42 -0.80
N ILE A 49 -6.10 -4.30 -2.02
CA ILE A 49 -6.77 -3.63 -3.13
C ILE A 49 -8.06 -4.37 -3.55
N ALA A 50 -8.03 -5.70 -3.64
CA ALA A 50 -9.21 -6.48 -4.02
C ALA A 50 -10.34 -6.36 -2.99
N GLN A 51 -10.01 -6.39 -1.70
CA GLN A 51 -11.00 -6.17 -0.62
C GLN A 51 -11.59 -4.75 -0.69
N GLY A 52 -10.74 -3.74 -0.89
CA GLY A 52 -11.17 -2.35 -1.06
C GLY A 52 -12.11 -2.17 -2.26
N ILE A 53 -11.79 -2.78 -3.40
CA ILE A 53 -12.67 -2.78 -4.59
C ILE A 53 -14.00 -3.48 -4.28
N GLY A 54 -13.96 -4.66 -3.63
CA GLY A 54 -15.16 -5.40 -3.24
C GLY A 54 -16.10 -4.55 -2.39
N LEU A 55 -15.58 -3.93 -1.34
CA LEU A 55 -16.34 -3.03 -0.47
C LEU A 55 -16.95 -1.85 -1.25
N CYS A 56 -16.20 -1.25 -2.18
CA CYS A 56 -16.72 -0.18 -3.03
C CYS A 56 -17.94 -0.63 -3.83
N LEU A 57 -17.88 -1.82 -4.43
CA LEU A 57 -18.97 -2.37 -5.23
C LEU A 57 -20.18 -2.74 -4.37
N GLU A 58 -19.97 -3.28 -3.16
CA GLU A 58 -21.04 -3.58 -2.21
C GLU A 58 -21.81 -2.33 -1.79
N LEU A 59 -21.11 -1.23 -1.51
CA LEU A 59 -21.72 0.06 -1.14
C LEU A 59 -22.54 0.66 -2.30
N VAL A 60 -21.99 0.60 -3.51
CA VAL A 60 -22.69 1.06 -4.72
C VAL A 60 -23.95 0.23 -4.99
N ASN A 61 -23.84 -1.09 -4.88
CA ASN A 61 -24.96 -1.99 -5.09
C ASN A 61 -26.07 -1.75 -4.05
N SER A 62 -25.71 -1.69 -2.77
CA SER A 62 -26.65 -1.42 -1.68
C SER A 62 -27.38 -0.08 -1.88
N SER A 63 -26.64 0.97 -2.24
CA SER A 63 -27.23 2.28 -2.53
C SER A 63 -28.14 2.28 -3.75
N THR A 64 -27.85 1.45 -4.75
CA THR A 64 -28.70 1.29 -5.93
C THR A 64 -30.00 0.58 -5.57
N LEU A 65 -29.93 -0.48 -4.76
CA LEU A 65 -31.10 -1.19 -4.25
C LEU A 65 -32.00 -0.27 -3.43
N ASP A 66 -31.44 0.54 -2.54
CA ASP A 66 -32.21 1.51 -1.72
C ASP A 66 -33.00 2.50 -2.59
N ARG A 67 -32.39 2.98 -3.70
CA ARG A 67 -33.06 3.87 -4.66
C ARG A 67 -34.20 3.16 -5.39
N THR A 68 -33.97 1.93 -5.86
CA THR A 68 -34.99 1.14 -6.55
C THR A 68 -36.18 0.84 -5.63
N LEU A 69 -35.91 0.37 -4.40
CA LEU A 69 -36.97 0.08 -3.42
C LEU A 69 -37.79 1.33 -3.09
N SER A 70 -37.13 2.49 -2.94
CA SER A 70 -37.82 3.75 -2.66
C SER A 70 -38.67 4.27 -3.82
N ALA A 71 -38.33 3.91 -5.06
CA ALA A 71 -39.17 4.24 -6.22
C ALA A 71 -40.48 3.45 -6.21
N ASP A 72 -40.47 2.23 -5.67
CA ASP A 72 -41.61 1.31 -5.67
C ASP A 72 -42.56 1.48 -4.47
N THR A 73 -42.08 1.99 -3.32
CA THR A 73 -42.83 2.00 -2.06
C THR A 73 -43.62 3.27 -1.76
N GLY A 74 -43.60 4.27 -2.64
CA GLY A 74 -44.32 5.53 -2.46
C GLY A 74 -43.73 6.44 -1.37
N PRO A 75 -44.21 7.70 -1.24
CA PRO A 75 -43.52 8.75 -0.47
C PRO A 75 -43.44 8.51 1.05
N GLN A 76 -44.23 7.58 1.59
CA GLN A 76 -44.28 7.24 3.03
C GLN A 76 -43.21 6.23 3.45
N HIS A 77 -42.52 5.58 2.49
CA HIS A 77 -41.59 4.47 2.73
C HIS A 77 -40.29 4.63 1.93
N THR A 78 -39.77 5.85 1.83
CA THR A 78 -38.50 6.12 1.15
C THR A 78 -37.31 5.77 2.05
N VAL A 79 -36.49 4.81 1.59
CA VAL A 79 -35.21 4.44 2.22
C VAL A 79 -34.13 5.35 1.65
N ARG A 80 -33.40 6.05 2.52
CA ARG A 80 -32.30 6.90 2.07
C ARG A 80 -31.10 6.03 1.67
N PRO A 81 -30.58 6.12 0.43
CA PRO A 81 -29.41 5.38 0.01
C PRO A 81 -28.16 5.81 0.78
N ILE A 82 -27.26 4.86 1.01
CA ILE A 82 -25.97 5.08 1.70
C ILE A 82 -25.12 6.11 0.95
N LEU A 83 -25.05 6.01 -0.38
CA LEU A 83 -24.31 6.91 -1.25
C LEU A 83 -25.22 7.86 -2.03
N GLY A 84 -24.81 9.11 -2.17
CA GLY A 84 -25.32 10.01 -3.20
C GLY A 84 -24.87 9.58 -4.60
N GLU A 85 -25.49 10.14 -5.65
CA GLU A 85 -25.13 9.83 -7.04
C GLU A 85 -23.67 10.22 -7.35
N CYS A 86 -23.24 11.42 -6.93
CA CYS A 86 -21.87 11.86 -7.12
C CYS A 86 -20.85 10.98 -6.38
N ASP A 87 -21.17 10.54 -5.16
CA ASP A 87 -20.28 9.67 -4.38
C ASP A 87 -20.21 8.27 -4.98
N THR A 88 -21.32 7.79 -5.54
CA THR A 88 -21.37 6.54 -6.31
C THR A 88 -20.39 6.58 -7.49
N GLU A 89 -20.43 7.65 -8.28
CA GLU A 89 -19.51 7.81 -9.43
C GLU A 89 -18.04 7.88 -8.98
N ARG A 90 -17.75 8.66 -7.93
CA ARG A 90 -16.39 8.79 -7.39
C ARG A 90 -15.86 7.45 -6.87
N LEU A 91 -16.69 6.68 -6.19
CA LEU A 91 -16.31 5.38 -5.64
C LEU A 91 -16.07 4.36 -6.75
N LEU A 92 -16.87 4.37 -7.81
CA LEU A 92 -16.65 3.55 -9.00
C LEU A 92 -15.36 3.93 -9.74
N ARG A 93 -15.08 5.24 -9.86
CA ARG A 93 -13.80 5.72 -10.44
C ARG A 93 -12.61 5.28 -9.61
N PHE A 94 -12.71 5.37 -8.28
CA PHE A 94 -11.69 4.87 -7.37
C PHE A 94 -11.47 3.37 -7.59
N ALA A 95 -12.52 2.54 -7.52
CA ALA A 95 -12.43 1.09 -7.74
C ALA A 95 -11.80 0.74 -9.10
N THR A 96 -12.21 1.44 -10.16
CA THR A 96 -11.64 1.26 -11.51
C THR A 96 -10.16 1.61 -11.56
N THR A 97 -9.76 2.70 -10.91
CA THR A 97 -8.36 3.15 -10.88
C THR A 97 -7.51 2.16 -10.08
N SER A 98 -7.99 1.71 -8.92
CA SER A 98 -7.32 0.70 -8.10
C SER A 98 -7.16 -0.63 -8.84
N ALA A 99 -8.18 -1.08 -9.58
CA ALA A 99 -8.09 -2.28 -10.41
C ALA A 99 -7.04 -2.15 -11.51
N ARG A 100 -6.94 -0.97 -12.15
CA ARG A 100 -5.89 -0.69 -13.16
C ARG A 100 -4.50 -0.67 -12.55
N MET A 101 -4.33 -0.07 -11.38
CA MET A 101 -3.06 -0.07 -10.66
C MET A 101 -2.61 -1.50 -10.35
N LEU A 102 -3.54 -2.35 -9.89
CA LEU A 102 -3.27 -3.75 -9.63
C LEU A 102 -2.88 -4.52 -10.90
N ALA A 103 -3.58 -4.27 -12.01
CA ALA A 103 -3.26 -4.90 -13.30
C ALA A 103 -1.84 -4.52 -13.78
N ILE A 104 -1.46 -3.24 -13.71
CA ILE A 104 -0.12 -2.77 -14.08
C ILE A 104 0.96 -3.40 -13.19
N ALA A 105 0.70 -3.48 -11.87
CA ALA A 105 1.63 -4.12 -10.94
C ALA A 105 1.78 -5.61 -11.26
N ALA A 106 0.69 -6.30 -11.58
CA ALA A 106 0.71 -7.71 -11.97
C ALA A 106 1.48 -7.94 -13.29
N GLU A 107 1.24 -7.11 -14.32
CA GLU A 107 1.98 -7.16 -15.59
C GLU A 107 3.48 -6.99 -15.37
N THR A 108 3.87 -6.01 -14.57
CA THR A 108 5.27 -5.76 -14.21
C THR A 108 5.88 -6.98 -13.50
N ARG A 109 5.12 -7.60 -12.59
CA ARG A 109 5.59 -8.78 -11.87
C ARG A 109 5.73 -10.00 -12.79
N ILE A 110 4.79 -10.21 -13.71
CA ILE A 110 4.85 -11.29 -14.71
C ILE A 110 6.08 -11.12 -15.61
N ALA A 111 6.34 -9.90 -16.08
CA ALA A 111 7.54 -9.62 -16.88
C ALA A 111 8.83 -10.01 -16.13
N LEU A 112 8.97 -9.58 -14.87
CA LEU A 112 10.13 -9.93 -14.04
C LEU A 112 10.29 -11.45 -13.82
N LEU A 113 9.19 -12.18 -13.66
CA LEU A 113 9.23 -13.63 -13.50
C LEU A 113 9.64 -14.33 -14.80
N ASN A 114 9.15 -13.87 -15.95
CA ASN A 114 9.52 -14.38 -17.26
C ASN A 114 11.00 -14.12 -17.57
N ASP A 115 11.52 -12.94 -17.24
CA ASP A 115 12.94 -12.60 -17.41
C ASP A 115 13.84 -13.52 -16.59
N ARG A 116 13.46 -13.77 -15.32
CA ARG A 116 14.18 -14.69 -14.44
C ARG A 116 14.15 -16.13 -14.95
N ALA A 117 13.03 -16.57 -15.52
CA ALA A 117 12.92 -17.90 -16.13
C ALA A 117 13.73 -18.04 -17.42
N SER A 118 13.93 -16.94 -18.15
CA SER A 118 14.68 -16.89 -19.40
C SER A 118 16.20 -16.76 -19.20
N MET A 119 16.66 -16.40 -18.00
CA MET A 119 18.09 -16.37 -17.70
C MET A 119 18.66 -17.79 -17.60
N PRO A 120 19.73 -18.11 -18.34
CA PRO A 120 20.35 -19.43 -18.28
C PRO A 120 20.88 -19.69 -16.86
N SER A 121 20.53 -20.86 -16.31
CA SER A 121 21.05 -21.29 -15.02
C SER A 121 22.57 -21.40 -15.08
N PRO A 122 23.33 -20.96 -14.06
CA PRO A 122 24.78 -21.12 -14.02
C PRO A 122 25.24 -22.59 -14.11
N ALA A 123 24.33 -23.55 -13.86
CA ALA A 123 24.57 -24.99 -14.05
C ALA A 123 24.60 -25.43 -15.53
N THR A 124 24.23 -24.57 -16.47
CA THR A 124 24.17 -24.88 -17.92
C THR A 124 25.32 -24.26 -18.73
N MET A 125 26.29 -23.62 -18.07
CA MET A 125 27.51 -23.16 -18.73
C MET A 125 28.40 -24.37 -19.06
N PRO A 126 28.71 -24.65 -20.34
CA PRO A 126 29.61 -25.73 -20.68
C PRO A 126 31.00 -25.44 -20.10
N GLU A 127 31.56 -26.43 -19.41
CA GLU A 127 32.92 -26.43 -18.89
C GLU A 127 33.90 -26.10 -20.02
N VAL A 128 34.42 -24.87 -20.05
CA VAL A 128 35.48 -24.46 -20.98
C VAL A 128 36.75 -25.17 -20.53
N ARG A 129 36.99 -26.36 -21.09
CA ARG A 129 38.26 -27.07 -20.94
C ARG A 129 39.34 -26.31 -21.69
N ALA A 130 40.32 -25.81 -20.92
CA ALA A 130 41.59 -25.29 -21.42
C ALA A 130 42.49 -26.41 -21.95
#